data_AF-A0A7R6SWT3-F1
#
_entry.id   AF-A0A7R6SWT3-F1
#
_cell.length_a   1.000
_cell.length_b   1.000
_cell.length_c   1.000
_cell.angle_alpha   90.00
_cell.angle_beta   90.00
_cell.angle_gamma   90.00
#
_symmetry.space_group_name_H-M   'P 1'
#
loop_
_entity.id
_entity.type
_entity.pdbx_description
1 polymer ?
#
loop_
_entity_poly.entity_id
_entity_poly.type
_entity_poly.pdbx_seq_one_letter_code
_entity_poly.pdbx_strand_id
1 'polypeptide(L)'
;MKTLKDPQGLGPKSESMLKDAGINSIEALLSLGAIRAFIQVSKTSKNKPSLNLLYALAGALEDKHWLTIAKQQKSQLIMQLDDFQELEKLFEDDKTIESTGKSVRESTYG
;
A
#
# COMPACT_ATOMS: atom_id res chain seq x y z
N MET A 1 16.22 -9.09 18.20
CA MET A 1 15.72 -8.59 16.90
C MET A 1 14.46 -9.37 16.56
N LYS A 2 13.28 -8.73 16.54
CA LYS A 2 12.01 -9.40 16.16
C LYS A 2 12.04 -9.64 14.65
N THR A 3 12.30 -10.88 14.24
CA THR A 3 12.14 -11.33 12.85
C THR A 3 10.64 -11.45 12.54
N LEU A 4 10.24 -11.17 11.30
CA LEU A 4 8.87 -11.34 10.78
C LEU A 4 8.37 -12.81 10.79
N LYS A 5 9.09 -13.72 11.47
CA LYS A 5 8.73 -15.12 11.61
C LYS A 5 7.73 -15.30 12.75
N ASP A 6 6.46 -15.29 12.31
CA ASP A 6 5.44 -16.24 12.72
C ASP A 6 4.89 -16.14 14.16
N PRO A 7 4.00 -15.16 14.38
CA PRO A 7 2.61 -15.57 14.68
C PRO A 7 1.53 -14.81 13.88
N GLN A 8 1.89 -14.12 12.79
CA GLN A 8 1.01 -13.13 12.14
C GLN A 8 0.58 -13.50 10.71
N GLY A 9 0.92 -14.69 10.23
CA GLY A 9 0.47 -15.20 8.92
C GLY A 9 1.28 -14.71 7.71
N LEU A 10 2.42 -14.05 7.92
CA LEU A 10 3.34 -13.70 6.84
C LEU A 10 4.16 -14.94 6.43
N GLY A 11 3.63 -15.71 5.48
CA GLY A 11 4.38 -16.81 4.88
C GLY A 11 5.59 -16.33 4.07
N PRO A 12 6.53 -17.23 3.70
CA PRO A 12 7.76 -16.89 2.98
C PRO A 12 7.51 -16.16 1.64
N LYS A 13 6.36 -16.42 1.00
CA LYS A 13 5.93 -15.71 -0.21
C LYS A 13 5.62 -14.23 0.06
N SER A 14 4.92 -13.95 1.15
CA SER A 14 4.59 -12.58 1.58
C SER A 14 5.84 -11.80 1.98
N GLU A 15 6.80 -12.47 2.62
CA GLU A 15 8.10 -11.87 2.95
C GLU A 15 8.89 -11.49 1.69
N SER A 16 8.92 -12.37 0.67
CA SER A 16 9.55 -12.05 -0.61
C SER A 16 8.88 -10.85 -1.27
N MET A 17 7.55 -10.82 -1.29
CA MET A 17 6.78 -9.69 -1.86
C MET A 17 7.06 -8.36 -1.13
N LEU A 18 7.19 -8.40 0.19
CA LEU A 18 7.53 -7.22 0.99
C LEU A 18 8.95 -6.73 0.69
N LYS A 19 9.91 -7.65 0.57
CA LYS A 19 11.29 -7.32 0.18
C LYS A 19 11.35 -6.72 -1.22
N ASP A 20 10.63 -7.32 -2.18
CA ASP A 20 10.55 -6.80 -3.55
C ASP A 20 9.97 -5.39 -3.57
N ALA A 21 9.01 -5.10 -2.69
CA ALA A 21 8.41 -3.78 -2.51
C ALA A 21 9.30 -2.79 -1.71
N GLY A 22 10.48 -3.21 -1.22
CA GLY A 22 11.38 -2.39 -0.42
C GLY A 22 11.03 -2.31 1.08
N ILE A 23 10.08 -3.10 1.56
CA ILE A 23 9.61 -3.13 2.95
C ILE A 23 10.38 -4.22 3.70
N ASN A 24 11.58 -3.86 4.16
CA ASN A 24 12.53 -4.82 4.72
C ASN A 24 12.48 -4.92 6.26
N SER A 25 11.72 -4.07 6.94
CA SER A 25 11.65 -4.04 8.40
C SER A 25 10.28 -3.64 8.93
N ILE A 26 10.04 -3.92 10.21
CA ILE A 26 8.81 -3.53 10.91
C ILE A 26 8.72 -2.00 11.03
N GLU A 27 9.85 -1.31 11.20
CA GLU A 27 9.91 0.15 11.26
C GLU A 27 9.50 0.80 9.93
N ALA A 28 9.91 0.20 8.81
CA ALA A 28 9.44 0.62 7.49
C ALA A 28 7.93 0.41 7.35
N LEU A 29 7.43 -0.74 7.80
CA LEU A 29 5.99 -1.03 7.80
C LEU A 29 5.20 -0.06 8.70
N LEU A 30 5.71 0.28 9.88
CA LEU A 30 5.12 1.27 10.79
C LEU A 30 5.06 2.66 10.17
N SER A 31 6.12 3.06 9.46
CA SER A 31 6.19 4.37 8.81
C SER A 31 5.24 4.48 7.62
N LEU A 32 5.04 3.38 6.88
CA LEU A 32 4.13 3.31 5.73
C LEU A 32 2.67 3.11 6.12
N GLY A 33 2.42 2.27 7.13
CA GLY A 33 1.10 1.73 7.46
C GLY A 33 0.68 0.57 6.55
N ALA A 34 -0.32 -0.21 7.00
CA ALA A 34 -0.74 -1.45 6.34
C ALA A 34 -1.31 -1.23 4.93
N ILE A 35 -2.11 -0.17 4.74
CA ILE A 35 -2.77 0.13 3.46
C ILE A 35 -1.72 0.47 2.39
N ARG A 36 -0.83 1.43 2.67
CA ARG A 36 0.22 1.84 1.72
C ARG A 36 1.19 0.72 1.42
N ALA A 37 1.58 -0.04 2.44
CA ALA A 37 2.42 -1.23 2.26
C ALA A 37 1.77 -2.25 1.31
N PHE A 38 0.48 -2.54 1.48
CA PHE A 38 -0.26 -3.46 0.61
C PHE A 38 -0.33 -2.95 -0.84
N ILE A 39 -0.59 -1.66 -1.04
CA ILE A 39 -0.63 -1.04 -2.38
C ILE A 39 0.75 -1.11 -3.04
N GLN A 40 1.81 -0.75 -2.32
CA GLN A 40 3.18 -0.80 -2.84
C GLN A 40 3.55 -2.23 -3.26
N VAL A 41 3.23 -3.22 -2.41
CA VAL A 41 3.39 -4.63 -2.78
C VAL A 41 2.57 -4.99 -4.01
N SER A 42 1.33 -4.51 -4.12
CA SER A 42 0.46 -4.76 -5.29
C SER A 42 1.01 -4.16 -6.59
N LYS A 43 1.69 -3.01 -6.51
CA LYS A 43 2.31 -2.33 -7.66
C LYS A 43 3.62 -3.00 -8.09
N THR A 44 4.42 -3.52 -7.14
CA THR A 44 5.73 -4.11 -7.44
C THR A 44 5.67 -5.61 -7.72
N SER A 45 4.70 -6.33 -7.13
CA SER A 45 4.61 -7.78 -7.28
C SER A 45 4.06 -8.18 -8.64
N LYS A 46 4.69 -9.18 -9.27
CA LYS A 46 4.17 -9.80 -10.51
C LYS A 46 2.81 -10.49 -10.32
N ASN A 47 2.50 -10.89 -9.09
CA ASN A 47 1.25 -11.56 -8.73
C ASN A 47 0.44 -10.64 -7.82
N LYS A 48 -0.89 -10.64 -8.02
CA LYS A 48 -1.81 -9.91 -7.13
C LYS A 48 -1.73 -10.48 -5.70
N PRO A 49 -1.36 -9.66 -4.69
CA PRO A 49 -1.42 -10.11 -3.31
C PRO A 49 -2.88 -10.31 -2.87
N SER A 50 -3.10 -11.23 -1.94
CA SER A 50 -4.44 -11.49 -1.39
C SER A 50 -4.73 -10.56 -0.22
N LEU A 51 -6.02 -10.36 0.10
CA LEU A 51 -6.43 -9.59 1.30
C LEU A 51 -5.89 -10.17 2.61
N ASN A 52 -5.51 -11.45 2.63
CA ASN A 52 -4.83 -12.04 3.79
C ASN A 52 -3.49 -11.34 4.08
N LEU A 53 -2.80 -10.85 3.05
CA LEU A 53 -1.61 -10.02 3.24
C LEU A 53 -1.97 -8.71 3.94
N LEU A 54 -3.03 -8.04 3.49
CA LEU A 54 -3.49 -6.80 4.12
C LEU A 54 -3.78 -7.00 5.62
N TYR A 55 -4.49 -8.07 5.97
CA TYR A 55 -4.80 -8.38 7.37
C TYR A 55 -3.56 -8.76 8.18
N ALA A 56 -2.59 -9.45 7.56
CA ALA A 56 -1.33 -9.78 8.19
C ALA A 56 -0.48 -8.53 8.46
N LEU A 57 -0.49 -7.55 7.54
CA LEU A 57 0.19 -6.26 7.71
C LEU A 57 -0.44 -5.44 8.83
N ALA A 58 -1.77 -5.35 8.86
CA ALA A 58 -2.48 -4.67 9.96
C ALA A 58 -2.27 -5.39 11.30
N GLY A 59 -2.30 -6.73 11.30
CA GLY A 59 -1.96 -7.55 12.47
C GLY A 59 -0.56 -7.27 13.00
N ALA A 60 0.43 -7.18 12.10
CA ALA A 60 1.82 -6.81 12.39
C ALA A 60 1.97 -5.45 13.08
N LEU A 61 1.11 -4.48 12.73
CA LEU A 61 1.11 -3.15 13.33
C LEU A 61 0.41 -3.11 14.70
N GLU A 62 -0.63 -3.92 14.87
CA GLU A 62 -1.44 -3.97 16.11
C GLU A 62 -0.99 -5.05 17.11
N ASP A 63 0.07 -5.81 16.79
CA ASP A 63 0.50 -7.00 17.53
C ASP A 63 -0.64 -8.02 17.73
N LYS A 64 -1.46 -8.21 16.68
CA LYS A 64 -2.63 -9.10 16.66
C LYS A 64 -2.52 -10.15 15.57
N HIS A 65 -3.09 -11.33 15.83
CA HIS A 65 -3.19 -12.37 14.80
C HIS A 65 -4.11 -11.92 13.65
N TRP A 66 -3.71 -12.18 12.40
CA TRP A 66 -4.43 -11.73 11.19
C TRP A 66 -5.89 -12.17 11.14
N LEU A 67 -6.23 -13.36 11.67
CA LEU A 67 -7.63 -13.82 11.78
C LEU A 67 -8.48 -12.92 12.68
N THR A 68 -7.90 -12.34 13.72
CA THR A 68 -8.60 -11.40 14.61
C THR A 68 -8.89 -10.11 13.85
N ILE A 69 -7.91 -9.58 13.11
CA ILE A 69 -8.08 -8.43 12.25
C ILE A 69 -9.15 -8.68 11.17
N ALA A 70 -9.09 -9.83 10.50
CA ALA A 70 -10.05 -10.20 9.47
C ALA A 70 -11.49 -10.34 10.01
N LYS A 71 -11.65 -10.65 11.29
CA LYS A 71 -12.96 -10.71 11.95
C LYS A 71 -13.46 -9.35 12.43
N GLN A 72 -12.57 -8.50 12.94
CA GLN A 72 -12.95 -7.26 13.62
C GLN A 72 -12.91 -6.03 12.72
N GLN A 73 -11.99 -5.99 11.77
CA GLN A 73 -11.61 -4.78 11.03
C GLN A 73 -11.67 -4.96 9.50
N LYS A 74 -12.17 -6.09 9.00
CA LYS A 74 -12.19 -6.39 7.56
C LYS A 74 -12.89 -5.31 6.73
N SER A 75 -14.10 -4.92 7.11
CA SER A 75 -14.87 -3.90 6.37
C SER A 75 -14.13 -2.56 6.35
N GLN A 76 -13.61 -2.14 7.50
CA GLN A 76 -12.84 -0.91 7.65
C GLN A 76 -11.58 -0.92 6.78
N LEU A 77 -10.80 -2.02 6.78
CA LEU A 77 -9.58 -2.12 5.99
C LEU A 77 -9.85 -2.14 4.49
N ILE A 78 -10.94 -2.77 4.04
CA ILE A 78 -11.35 -2.75 2.63
C ILE A 78 -11.78 -1.34 2.23
N MET A 79 -12.62 -0.69 3.02
CA MET A 79 -13.05 0.69 2.75
C MET A 79 -11.84 1.64 2.71
N GLN A 80 -10.93 1.57 3.67
CA GLN A 80 -9.72 2.39 3.67
C GLN A 80 -8.81 2.12 2.46
N LEU A 81 -8.75 0.86 1.99
CA LEU A 81 -8.00 0.52 0.80
C LEU A 81 -8.65 1.13 -0.45
N ASP A 82 -9.96 1.01 -0.58
CA ASP A 82 -10.72 1.55 -1.71
C ASP A 82 -10.63 3.08 -1.74
N ASP A 83 -10.88 3.75 -0.61
CA ASP A 83 -10.77 5.21 -0.45
C ASP A 83 -9.36 5.70 -0.83
N PHE A 84 -8.31 5.00 -0.37
CA PHE A 84 -6.94 5.38 -0.68
C PHE A 84 -6.63 5.23 -2.17
N GLN A 85 -7.10 4.15 -2.80
CA GLN A 85 -6.92 3.94 -4.24
C GLN A 85 -7.69 4.95 -5.08
N GLU A 86 -8.88 5.35 -4.64
CA GLU A 86 -9.66 6.39 -5.30
C GLU A 86 -8.94 7.75 -5.20
N LEU A 87 -8.49 8.12 -4.00
CA LEU A 87 -7.68 9.32 -3.80
C LEU A 87 -6.41 9.30 -4.65
N GLU A 88 -5.68 8.19 -4.69
CA GLU A 88 -4.46 8.07 -5.48
C GLU A 88 -4.72 8.33 -6.97
N LYS A 89 -5.83 7.79 -7.52
CA LYS A 89 -6.24 8.05 -8.91
C LYS A 89 -6.54 9.52 -9.16
N LEU A 90 -7.28 10.16 -8.25
CA LEU A 90 -7.61 11.59 -8.37
C LEU A 90 -6.34 12.46 -8.42
N PHE A 91 -5.33 12.14 -7.60
CA PHE A 91 -4.05 12.87 -7.61
C PHE A 91 -3.14 12.52 -8.81
N GLU A 92 -3.28 11.33 -9.39
CA GLU A 92 -2.61 10.97 -10.64
C GLU A 92 -3.21 11.75 -11.83
N ASP A 93 -4.54 11.92 -11.86
CA ASP A 93 -5.25 12.65 -12.91
C ASP A 93 -4.92 14.16 -12.92
N ASP A 94 -4.79 14.80 -11.74
CA ASP A 94 -4.39 16.21 -11.63
C ASP A 94 -2.96 16.47 -12.14
N LYS A 95 -2.02 15.54 -11.93
CA LYS A 95 -0.64 15.66 -12.45
C LYS A 95 -0.59 15.59 -13.98
N THR A 96 -1.52 14.87 -14.61
CA THR A 96 -1.62 14.82 -16.08
C THR A 96 -1.97 16.18 -16.68
N ILE A 97 -2.77 16.99 -15.97
CA ILE A 97 -3.19 18.32 -16.43
C ILE A 97 -2.01 19.30 -16.40
N GLU A 98 -1.14 19.24 -15.39
CA GLU A 98 0.05 20.11 -15.30
C GLU A 98 1.14 19.75 -16.33
N SER A 99 1.23 18.50 -16.79
CA SER A 99 2.26 18.08 -17.77
C SER A 99 1.95 18.45 -19.23
N THR A 100 0.71 18.83 -19.55
CA THR A 100 0.29 19.17 -20.93
C THR A 100 0.27 20.69 -21.19
N GLY A 101 0.59 21.50 -20.19
CA GLY A 101 0.43 22.97 -20.23
C GLY A 101 1.64 23.80 -20.67
N LYS A 102 2.71 23.22 -21.23
CA LYS A 102 3.88 23.99 -21.69
C LYS A 102 4.09 23.89 -23.21
N SER A 103 3.13 24.40 -23.98
CA SER A 103 3.42 24.94 -25.32
C SER A 103 2.32 25.86 -25.84
N VAL A 104 2.77 27.03 -26.31
CA VAL A 104 2.09 28.07 -27.11
C VAL A 104 1.06 28.93 -26.37
N ARG A 105 1.45 30.17 -25.99
CA ARG A 105 1.05 31.44 -26.66
C ARG A 105 1.91 32.61 -26.14
N GLU A 106 3.07 32.84 -26.73
CA GLU A 106 3.61 34.20 -26.87
C GLU A 106 3.41 34.58 -28.34
N SER A 107 2.30 35.26 -28.60
CA SER A 107 2.13 36.08 -29.80
C SER A 107 1.36 37.33 -29.39
N THR A 108 2.06 38.45 -29.46
CA THR A 108 1.58 39.83 -29.75
C THR A 108 0.56 40.45 -28.80
N TYR A 109 1.01 41.47 -28.05
CA TYR A 109 0.62 42.87 -28.21
C TYR A 109 1.72 43.78 -27.61
N GLY A 110 2.17 44.79 -28.37
CA GLY A 110 3.04 45.87 -27.92
C GLY A 110 4.16 46.23 -28.89
#